data_AF-A0A7Y5GWF1-F1
#
_entry.id   AF-A0A7Y5GWF1-F1
#
_cell.length_a   1.000
_cell.length_b   1.000
_cell.length_c   1.000
_cell.angle_alpha   90.00
_cell.angle_beta   90.00
_cell.angle_gamma   90.00
#
_symmetry.space_group_name_H-M   'P 1'
#
loop_
_entity.id
_entity.type
_entity.pdbx_description
1 polymer ?
#
loop_
_entity_poly.entity_id
_entity_poly.type
_entity_poly.pdbx_seq_one_letter_code
_entity_poly.pdbx_strand_id
1 'polypeptide(L)'
;MTKTVRSVFFVVSLTILSLGSTLAWADDTQKQHITLDGDKVPVFFNDGDSFRVVGRHPRPDFKARIGQFNTLESYGPVHRWGEWSARELYKIAKKATDVARSGEWTCESRKKDDGTQITDSYGRVLVNCPDLAEALVRQGLAHAFFVDPAESVPKLLEVQAEAKREKRGMWAKGAPDTIMTSVHSADENKDSSSWKAYNRVVDTNTGLTQKVEHTRNFGSCEEVCEGPSCLTYVPFQNRYGDRRAECLR
;
A
#
# COMPACT_ATOMS: atom_id res chain seq x y z
N MET A 1 -32.26 -5.58 91.98
CA MET A 1 -32.75 -6.77 91.26
C MET A 1 -31.84 -7.03 90.08
N THR A 2 -31.44 -8.28 89.94
CA THR A 2 -30.33 -8.83 89.14
C THR A 2 -30.50 -8.74 87.62
N LYS A 3 -29.37 -8.69 86.91
CA LYS A 3 -28.97 -9.45 85.68
C LYS A 3 -27.96 -8.61 84.87
N THR A 4 -27.03 -9.09 84.06
CA THR A 4 -26.31 -10.35 83.81
C THR A 4 -25.26 -9.95 82.75
N VAL A 5 -23.99 -10.32 82.93
CA VAL A 5 -22.93 -10.11 81.92
C VAL A 5 -23.11 -11.11 80.77
N ARG A 6 -23.01 -10.64 79.52
CA ARG A 6 -22.80 -11.48 78.34
C ARG A 6 -21.76 -10.86 77.41
N SER A 7 -20.64 -11.56 77.30
CA SER A 7 -19.59 -11.37 76.31
C SER A 7 -20.13 -11.61 74.90
N VAL A 8 -19.74 -10.76 73.94
CA VAL A 8 -19.97 -10.96 72.51
C VAL A 8 -18.61 -11.09 71.83
N PHE A 9 -18.39 -12.24 71.20
CA PHE A 9 -17.31 -12.52 70.26
C PHE A 9 -17.54 -11.71 68.97
N PHE A 10 -16.52 -10.98 68.51
CA PHE A 10 -16.49 -10.43 67.15
C PHE A 10 -15.59 -11.30 66.27
N VAL A 11 -16.20 -11.87 65.23
CA VAL A 11 -15.55 -12.65 64.17
C VAL A 11 -14.89 -11.68 63.19
N VAL A 12 -13.59 -11.84 62.97
CA VAL A 12 -12.83 -11.15 61.92
C VAL A 12 -13.10 -11.85 60.59
N SER A 13 -13.85 -11.20 59.70
CA SER A 13 -14.09 -11.69 58.34
C SER A 13 -12.99 -11.19 57.41
N LEU A 14 -12.15 -12.12 56.94
CA LEU A 14 -11.04 -11.88 56.02
C LEU A 14 -11.58 -11.80 54.58
N THR A 15 -11.73 -10.60 54.03
CA THR A 15 -12.13 -10.39 52.63
C THR A 15 -10.92 -10.58 51.72
N ILE A 16 -10.87 -11.72 51.02
CA ILE A 16 -9.89 -11.99 49.97
C ILE A 16 -10.28 -11.15 48.74
N LEU A 17 -9.60 -10.03 48.51
CA LEU A 17 -9.64 -9.34 47.21
C LEU A 17 -8.81 -10.17 46.22
N SER A 18 -9.50 -10.94 45.39
CA SER A 18 -8.93 -11.51 44.18
C SER A 18 -8.61 -10.38 43.20
N LEU A 19 -7.32 -10.02 43.12
CA LEU A 19 -6.72 -9.29 42.00
C LEU A 19 -6.90 -10.13 40.73
N GLY A 20 -8.05 -9.97 40.09
CA GLY A 20 -8.28 -10.43 38.73
C GLY A 20 -7.45 -9.59 37.79
N SER A 21 -6.21 -10.00 37.55
CA SER A 21 -5.40 -9.54 36.42
C SER A 21 -6.09 -9.97 35.13
N THR A 22 -7.08 -9.21 34.68
CA THR A 22 -7.45 -9.22 33.26
C THR A 22 -6.28 -8.61 32.51
N LEU A 23 -5.33 -9.46 32.11
CA LEU A 23 -4.54 -9.23 30.92
C LEU A 23 -5.53 -8.97 29.78
N ALA A 24 -5.87 -7.71 29.57
CA ALA A 24 -6.45 -7.25 28.32
C ALA A 24 -5.33 -7.40 27.30
N TRP A 25 -5.28 -8.57 26.65
CA TRP A 25 -4.62 -8.68 25.37
C TRP A 25 -5.38 -7.73 24.46
N ALA A 26 -4.73 -6.63 24.08
CA ALA A 26 -5.26 -5.72 23.08
C ALA A 26 -5.41 -6.51 21.77
N ASP A 27 -6.59 -7.08 21.53
CA ASP A 27 -6.95 -7.74 20.27
C ASP A 27 -8.16 -7.03 19.66
N ASP A 28 -7.95 -5.76 19.36
CA ASP A 28 -8.75 -5.02 18.38
C ASP A 28 -7.87 -3.98 17.68
N THR A 29 -6.82 -4.44 17.01
CA THR A 29 -6.38 -3.70 15.83
C THR A 29 -7.53 -3.83 14.83
N GLN A 30 -8.40 -2.82 14.80
CA GLN A 30 -9.60 -2.75 13.95
C GLN A 30 -9.34 -3.47 12.63
N LYS A 31 -9.98 -4.63 12.45
CA LYS A 31 -9.91 -5.34 11.18
C LYS A 31 -10.37 -4.36 10.11
N GLN A 32 -9.49 -4.02 9.18
CA GLN A 32 -9.81 -3.16 8.05
C GLN A 32 -10.83 -3.92 7.20
N HIS A 33 -11.85 -3.22 6.71
CA HIS A 33 -12.86 -3.83 5.86
C HIS A 33 -13.04 -3.00 4.60
N ILE A 34 -13.32 -3.69 3.50
CA ILE A 34 -13.80 -3.10 2.24
C ILE A 34 -15.08 -3.81 1.83
N THR A 35 -15.87 -3.18 1.00
CA THR A 35 -16.94 -3.85 0.24
C THR A 35 -16.34 -4.34 -1.06
N LEU A 36 -16.17 -5.65 -1.25
CA LEU A 36 -15.63 -6.25 -2.48
C LEU A 36 -16.69 -7.10 -3.16
N ASP A 37 -17.06 -6.73 -4.40
CA ASP A 37 -18.11 -7.40 -5.18
C ASP A 37 -19.46 -7.46 -4.43
N GLY A 38 -19.75 -6.43 -3.63
CA GLY A 38 -20.95 -6.33 -2.79
C GLY A 38 -20.79 -6.90 -1.37
N ASP A 39 -19.74 -7.67 -1.09
CA ASP A 39 -19.52 -8.30 0.22
C ASP A 39 -18.56 -7.50 1.10
N LYS A 40 -18.91 -7.25 2.36
CA LYS A 40 -17.97 -6.68 3.34
C LYS A 40 -16.93 -7.74 3.73
N VAL A 41 -15.67 -7.54 3.34
CA VAL A 41 -14.56 -8.48 3.59
C VAL A 41 -13.46 -7.87 4.44
N PRO A 42 -12.86 -8.65 5.36
CA PRO A 42 -11.70 -8.20 6.12
C PRO A 42 -10.46 -8.21 5.23
N VAL A 43 -9.66 -7.15 5.33
CA VAL A 43 -8.44 -6.97 4.55
C VAL A 43 -7.27 -6.55 5.41
N PHE A 44 -6.07 -6.69 4.85
CA PHE A 44 -4.84 -6.12 5.36
C PHE A 44 -4.14 -5.35 4.25
N PHE A 45 -4.08 -4.03 4.35
CA PHE A 45 -3.34 -3.19 3.40
C PHE A 45 -1.83 -3.31 3.65
N ASN A 46 -1.09 -3.76 2.62
CA ASN A 46 0.36 -3.84 2.65
C ASN A 46 0.97 -2.46 2.34
N ASP A 47 0.33 -1.73 1.44
CA ASP A 47 0.63 -0.38 0.99
C ASP A 47 -0.67 0.31 0.54
N GLY A 48 -0.58 1.49 -0.10
CA GLY A 48 -1.76 2.27 -0.45
C GLY A 48 -2.54 1.76 -1.67
N ASP A 49 -2.04 0.76 -2.38
CA ASP A 49 -2.64 0.24 -3.62
C ASP A 49 -2.64 -1.31 -3.70
N SER A 50 -2.27 -2.00 -2.62
CA SER A 50 -2.31 -3.45 -2.54
C SER A 50 -2.74 -3.91 -1.15
N PHE A 51 -3.61 -4.92 -1.11
CA PHE A 51 -4.08 -5.53 0.13
C PHE A 51 -4.16 -7.05 0.01
N ARG A 52 -4.26 -7.72 1.16
CA ARG A 52 -4.62 -9.14 1.26
C ARG A 52 -6.04 -9.24 1.78
N VAL A 53 -6.89 -10.00 1.09
CA VAL A 53 -8.16 -10.45 1.68
C VAL A 53 -7.85 -11.56 2.66
N VAL A 54 -8.30 -11.40 3.90
CA VAL A 54 -8.22 -12.45 4.92
C VAL A 54 -9.43 -13.35 4.69
N GLY A 55 -9.17 -14.54 4.16
CA GLY A 55 -10.18 -15.49 3.76
C GLY A 55 -11.04 -15.94 4.93
N ARG A 56 -12.30 -16.16 4.63
CA ARG A 56 -13.25 -16.89 5.46
C ARG A 56 -14.03 -17.79 4.52
N HIS A 57 -14.24 -19.04 4.91
CA HIS A 57 -15.00 -19.99 4.11
C HIS A 57 -16.31 -19.36 3.61
N PRO A 58 -16.64 -19.42 2.30
CA PRO A 58 -15.95 -20.19 1.25
C PRO A 58 -14.85 -19.43 0.48
N ARG A 59 -14.55 -18.17 0.81
CA ARG A 59 -13.55 -17.34 0.11
C ARG A 59 -12.15 -17.58 0.69
N PRO A 60 -11.19 -18.16 -0.06
CA PRO A 60 -9.82 -18.33 0.40
C PRO A 60 -9.09 -16.97 0.49
N ASP A 61 -7.96 -16.96 1.18
CA ASP A 61 -7.05 -15.82 1.19
C ASP A 61 -6.52 -15.54 -0.22
N PHE A 62 -6.45 -14.27 -0.59
CA PHE A 62 -5.75 -13.85 -1.81
C PHE A 62 -5.17 -12.45 -1.67
N LYS A 63 -4.22 -12.13 -2.55
CA LYS A 63 -3.64 -10.79 -2.68
C LYS A 63 -4.35 -10.04 -3.79
N ALA A 64 -4.63 -8.77 -3.55
CA ALA A 64 -5.23 -7.88 -4.52
C ALA A 64 -4.29 -6.70 -4.82
N ARG A 65 -4.32 -6.26 -6.08
CA ARG A 65 -3.70 -5.03 -6.54
C ARG A 65 -4.81 -4.13 -7.07
N ILE A 66 -4.84 -2.90 -6.60
CA ILE A 66 -5.81 -1.90 -7.06
C ILE A 66 -5.30 -1.30 -8.36
N GLY A 67 -6.17 -1.24 -9.38
CA GLY A 67 -5.88 -0.69 -10.69
C GLY A 67 -6.05 0.84 -10.76
N GLN A 68 -5.78 1.41 -11.94
CA GLN A 68 -6.04 2.81 -12.34
C GLN A 68 -5.19 3.89 -11.64
N PHE A 69 -4.52 3.56 -10.54
CA PHE A 69 -3.54 4.44 -9.89
C PHE A 69 -2.34 3.64 -9.36
N ASN A 70 -1.29 4.36 -8.99
CA ASN A 70 -0.14 3.82 -8.30
C ASN A 70 0.27 4.74 -7.16
N THR A 71 0.62 4.16 -6.03
CA THR A 71 1.29 4.86 -4.93
C THR A 71 2.81 4.76 -5.12
N LEU A 72 3.55 5.57 -4.37
CA LEU A 72 5.00 5.43 -4.36
C LEU A 72 5.40 4.12 -3.67
N GLU A 73 6.52 3.55 -4.12
CA GLU A 73 7.05 2.30 -3.58
C GLU A 73 7.25 2.38 -2.06
N SER A 74 6.68 1.40 -1.36
CA SER A 74 6.57 1.42 0.10
C SER A 74 7.61 0.54 0.81
N TYR A 75 8.53 -0.07 0.06
CA TYR A 75 9.59 -0.92 0.61
C TYR A 75 10.80 -0.14 1.14
N GLY A 76 10.96 1.13 0.77
CA GLY A 76 11.98 2.02 1.33
C GLY A 76 12.05 3.37 0.63
N PRO A 77 12.98 4.26 1.05
CA PRO A 77 13.20 5.56 0.44
C PRO A 77 13.92 5.43 -0.90
N VAL A 78 13.19 5.02 -1.93
CA VAL A 78 13.76 4.77 -3.27
C VAL A 78 13.48 5.86 -4.28
N HIS A 79 12.38 6.60 -4.16
CA HIS A 79 12.02 7.62 -5.13
C HIS A 79 12.74 8.95 -4.88
N ARG A 80 13.13 9.67 -5.94
CA ARG A 80 13.65 11.04 -5.84
C ARG A 80 13.32 11.86 -7.08
N TRP A 81 12.88 13.11 -6.88
CA TRP A 81 12.76 14.12 -7.93
C TRP A 81 12.63 15.51 -7.29
N GLY A 82 12.86 16.56 -8.08
CA GLY A 82 12.75 17.95 -7.60
C GLY A 82 13.59 18.18 -6.34
N GLU A 83 13.02 18.86 -5.35
CA GLU A 83 13.67 19.11 -4.06
C GLU A 83 13.31 18.07 -3.00
N TRP A 84 12.64 16.98 -3.39
CA TRP A 84 12.33 15.90 -2.46
C TRP A 84 13.57 15.07 -2.13
N SER A 85 13.76 14.80 -0.84
CA SER A 85 14.57 13.67 -0.43
C SER A 85 13.79 12.36 -0.54
N ALA A 86 14.51 11.24 -0.72
CA ALA A 86 13.87 9.93 -0.84
C ALA A 86 13.11 9.50 0.42
N ARG A 87 13.59 9.93 1.61
CA ARG A 87 12.90 9.69 2.89
C ARG A 87 11.60 10.47 3.02
N GLU A 88 11.49 11.64 2.42
CA GLU A 88 10.24 12.39 2.44
C GLU A 88 9.19 11.78 1.53
N LEU A 89 9.57 11.36 0.32
CA LEU A 89 8.67 10.63 -0.57
C LEU A 89 8.25 9.28 0.02
N TYR A 90 9.14 8.63 0.76
CA TYR A 90 8.78 7.44 1.53
C TYR A 90 7.69 7.70 2.57
N LYS A 91 7.73 8.85 3.26
CA LYS A 91 6.65 9.24 4.19
C LYS A 91 5.33 9.45 3.46
N ILE A 92 5.35 9.95 2.22
CA ILE A 92 4.14 10.04 1.38
C ILE A 92 3.58 8.64 1.08
N ALA A 93 4.42 7.68 0.71
CA ALA A 93 4.01 6.29 0.49
C ALA A 93 3.35 5.68 1.75
N LYS A 94 3.90 5.95 2.94
CA LYS A 94 3.33 5.50 4.20
C LYS A 94 2.00 6.18 4.53
N LYS A 95 1.91 7.48 4.30
CA LYS A 95 0.64 8.20 4.45
C LYS A 95 -0.46 7.66 3.50
N ALA A 96 -0.11 7.25 2.28
CA ALA A 96 -1.05 6.60 1.37
C ALA A 96 -1.61 5.29 1.98
N THR A 97 -0.74 4.52 2.62
CA THR A 97 -1.13 3.29 3.34
C THR A 97 -2.06 3.61 4.50
N ASP A 98 -1.78 4.65 5.29
CA ASP A 98 -2.61 5.04 6.43
C ASP A 98 -4.01 5.48 5.97
N VAL A 99 -4.10 6.26 4.88
CA VAL A 99 -5.40 6.64 4.29
C VAL A 99 -6.16 5.38 3.86
N ALA A 100 -5.53 4.47 3.12
CA ALA A 100 -6.15 3.23 2.67
C ALA A 100 -6.68 2.38 3.85
N ARG A 101 -5.97 2.36 4.98
CA ARG A 101 -6.38 1.64 6.19
C ARG A 101 -7.51 2.30 6.98
N SER A 102 -7.65 3.62 6.88
CA SER A 102 -8.57 4.41 7.70
C SER A 102 -9.98 4.53 7.15
N GLY A 103 -10.17 4.28 5.85
CA GLY A 103 -11.45 4.46 5.19
C GLY A 103 -12.24 3.16 5.01
N GLU A 104 -13.50 3.31 4.61
CA GLU A 104 -14.32 2.24 4.07
C GLU A 104 -14.40 2.42 2.55
N TRP A 105 -14.02 1.40 1.80
CA TRP A 105 -13.89 1.50 0.35
C TRP A 105 -14.76 0.46 -0.34
N THR A 106 -15.42 0.86 -1.42
CA THR A 106 -16.11 -0.06 -2.31
C THR A 106 -15.21 -0.42 -3.48
N CYS A 107 -15.10 -1.72 -3.74
CA CYS A 107 -14.21 -2.30 -4.72
C CYS A 107 -14.92 -3.38 -5.54
N GLU A 108 -14.46 -3.55 -6.78
CA GLU A 108 -14.94 -4.59 -7.69
C GLU A 108 -13.76 -5.37 -8.26
N SER A 109 -13.89 -6.70 -8.33
CA SER A 109 -12.92 -7.55 -9.00
C SER A 109 -13.00 -7.33 -10.51
N ARG A 110 -11.85 -7.11 -11.15
CA ARG A 110 -11.77 -7.12 -12.62
C ARG A 110 -11.93 -8.55 -13.13
N LYS A 111 -12.78 -8.73 -14.14
CA LYS A 111 -13.10 -10.04 -14.72
C LYS A 111 -12.90 -10.01 -16.24
N LYS A 112 -12.58 -11.16 -16.81
CA LYS A 112 -12.67 -11.41 -18.25
C LYS A 112 -14.14 -11.63 -18.65
N ASP A 113 -14.39 -11.73 -19.95
CA ASP A 113 -15.74 -11.97 -20.51
C ASP A 113 -16.37 -13.27 -20.01
N ASP A 114 -15.55 -14.28 -19.69
CA ASP A 114 -16.00 -15.56 -19.11
C ASP A 114 -16.27 -15.50 -17.60
N GLY A 115 -16.17 -14.32 -16.98
CA GLY A 115 -16.37 -14.10 -15.55
C GLY A 115 -15.18 -14.46 -14.66
N THR A 116 -14.08 -14.96 -15.22
CA THR A 116 -12.87 -15.28 -14.43
C THR A 116 -12.14 -14.02 -13.98
N GLN A 117 -11.61 -14.03 -12.76
CA GLN A 117 -10.83 -12.90 -12.23
C GLN A 117 -9.55 -12.67 -13.04
N ILE A 118 -9.23 -11.41 -13.27
CA ILE A 118 -7.96 -11.01 -13.88
C ILE A 118 -6.91 -10.94 -12.78
N THR A 119 -5.75 -11.56 -13.02
CA THR A 119 -4.58 -11.47 -12.14
C THR A 119 -3.40 -10.83 -12.85
N ASP A 120 -2.55 -10.13 -12.10
CA ASP A 120 -1.26 -9.70 -12.63
C ASP A 120 -0.23 -10.86 -12.70
N SER A 121 0.97 -10.57 -13.19
CA SER A 121 2.07 -11.53 -13.31
C SER A 121 2.57 -12.07 -11.95
N TYR A 122 2.18 -11.46 -10.84
CA TYR A 122 2.51 -11.88 -9.48
C TYR A 122 1.37 -12.68 -8.82
N GLY A 123 0.30 -12.99 -9.57
CA GLY A 123 -0.87 -13.72 -9.08
C GLY A 123 -1.77 -12.89 -8.16
N ARG A 124 -1.66 -11.56 -8.19
CA ARG A 124 -2.58 -10.68 -7.44
C ARG A 124 -3.84 -10.44 -8.26
N VAL A 125 -5.01 -10.61 -7.66
CA VAL A 125 -6.29 -10.26 -8.28
C VAL A 125 -6.34 -8.75 -8.52
N LEU A 126 -6.69 -8.34 -9.73
CA LEU A 126 -6.87 -6.92 -10.04
C LEU A 126 -8.25 -6.47 -9.60
N VAL A 127 -8.30 -5.39 -8.84
CA VAL A 127 -9.55 -4.80 -8.34
C VAL A 127 -9.59 -3.30 -8.67
N ASN A 128 -10.79 -2.76 -8.82
CA ASN A 128 -11.01 -1.32 -8.95
C ASN A 128 -11.66 -0.81 -7.66
N CYS A 129 -11.08 0.21 -7.02
CA CYS A 129 -11.63 0.86 -5.84
C CYS A 129 -11.71 2.37 -6.11
N PRO A 130 -12.73 2.85 -6.84
CA PRO A 130 -12.73 4.22 -7.40
C PRO A 130 -12.66 5.30 -6.33
N ASP A 131 -13.37 5.13 -5.20
CA ASP A 131 -13.38 6.13 -4.11
C ASP A 131 -12.00 6.26 -3.43
N LEU A 132 -11.32 5.12 -3.23
CA LEU A 132 -9.96 5.10 -2.68
C LEU A 132 -8.97 5.72 -3.67
N ALA A 133 -9.09 5.38 -4.96
CA ALA A 133 -8.25 5.94 -6.01
C ALA A 133 -8.38 7.47 -6.05
N GLU A 134 -9.61 7.99 -6.08
CA GLU A 134 -9.87 9.43 -6.05
C GLU A 134 -9.33 10.07 -4.77
N ALA A 135 -9.57 9.46 -3.60
CA ALA A 135 -9.10 9.98 -2.32
C ALA A 135 -7.58 10.11 -2.24
N LEU A 136 -6.83 9.12 -2.72
CA LEU A 136 -5.37 9.12 -2.72
C LEU A 136 -4.81 10.10 -3.75
N VAL A 137 -5.33 10.09 -4.98
CA VAL A 137 -4.85 10.98 -6.05
C VAL A 137 -5.16 12.44 -5.72
N ARG A 138 -6.36 12.76 -5.23
CA ARG A 138 -6.75 14.13 -4.83
C ARG A 138 -5.85 14.71 -3.73
N GLN A 139 -5.35 13.86 -2.82
CA GLN A 139 -4.42 14.25 -1.75
C GLN A 139 -2.95 14.28 -2.21
N GLY A 140 -2.65 13.90 -3.45
CA GLY A 140 -1.28 13.75 -3.96
C GLY A 140 -0.51 12.61 -3.28
N LEU A 141 -1.20 11.57 -2.83
CA LEU A 141 -0.59 10.36 -2.23
C LEU A 141 -0.40 9.24 -3.26
N ALA A 142 -1.00 9.40 -4.43
CA ALA A 142 -0.93 8.52 -5.58
C ALA A 142 -0.93 9.34 -6.87
N HIS A 143 -0.64 8.68 -7.98
CA HIS A 143 -0.84 9.21 -9.32
C HIS A 143 -1.66 8.24 -10.19
N ALA A 144 -2.36 8.77 -11.19
CA ALA A 144 -3.04 7.99 -12.22
C ALA A 144 -2.04 7.07 -12.94
N PHE A 145 -2.46 5.85 -13.24
CA PHE A 145 -1.61 4.81 -13.81
C PHE A 145 -2.43 3.91 -14.73
N PHE A 146 -2.20 4.04 -16.02
CA PHE A 146 -2.90 3.31 -17.08
C PHE A 146 -1.89 2.62 -17.98
N VAL A 147 -1.94 1.29 -18.04
CA VAL A 147 -1.13 0.50 -18.99
C VAL A 147 -1.76 0.51 -20.37
N ASP A 148 -3.09 0.52 -20.42
CA ASP A 148 -3.89 0.66 -21.64
C ASP A 148 -4.61 2.03 -21.59
N PRO A 149 -4.47 2.89 -22.61
CA PRO A 149 -5.23 4.14 -22.71
C PRO A 149 -6.74 3.99 -22.60
N ALA A 150 -7.29 2.85 -23.02
CA ALA A 150 -8.72 2.55 -22.91
C ALA A 150 -9.19 2.41 -21.44
N GLU A 151 -8.26 2.17 -20.51
CA GLU A 151 -8.55 2.11 -19.06
C GLU A 151 -8.44 3.47 -18.37
N SER A 152 -8.18 4.54 -19.12
CA SER A 152 -8.07 5.88 -18.54
C SER A 152 -9.36 6.32 -17.86
N VAL A 153 -9.21 6.92 -16.69
CA VAL A 153 -10.34 7.45 -15.90
C VAL A 153 -10.21 8.98 -15.88
N PRO A 154 -11.01 9.71 -16.70
CA PRO A 154 -10.91 11.17 -16.79
C PRO A 154 -10.98 11.88 -15.44
N LYS A 155 -11.79 11.33 -14.51
CA LYS A 155 -11.90 11.88 -13.17
C LYS A 155 -10.59 11.86 -12.39
N LEU A 156 -9.82 10.77 -12.49
CA LEU A 156 -8.51 10.67 -11.83
C LEU A 156 -7.50 11.67 -12.39
N LEU A 157 -7.54 11.93 -13.71
CA LEU A 157 -6.70 12.94 -14.35
C LEU A 157 -7.06 14.35 -13.92
N GLU A 158 -8.35 14.67 -13.81
CA GLU A 158 -8.84 15.96 -13.31
C GLU A 158 -8.34 16.22 -11.88
N VAL A 159 -8.56 15.28 -10.95
CA VAL A 159 -8.15 15.46 -9.55
C VAL A 159 -6.63 15.41 -9.37
N GLN A 160 -5.90 14.69 -10.23
CA GLN A 160 -4.44 14.75 -10.27
C GLN A 160 -3.96 16.13 -10.72
N ALA A 161 -4.54 16.70 -11.77
CA ALA A 161 -4.18 18.03 -12.26
C ALA A 161 -4.44 19.09 -11.18
N GLU A 162 -5.55 18.98 -10.43
CA GLU A 162 -5.79 19.78 -9.23
C GLU A 162 -4.70 19.56 -8.18
N ALA A 163 -4.40 18.31 -7.79
CA ALA A 163 -3.39 18.01 -6.78
C ALA A 163 -1.99 18.53 -7.17
N LYS A 164 -1.62 18.48 -8.45
CA LYS A 164 -0.39 19.07 -9.00
C LYS A 164 -0.38 20.59 -8.86
N ARG A 165 -1.46 21.26 -9.29
CA ARG A 165 -1.59 22.73 -9.20
C ARG A 165 -1.56 23.22 -7.75
N GLU A 166 -2.26 22.53 -6.86
CA GLU A 166 -2.32 22.83 -5.43
C GLU A 166 -1.11 22.29 -4.65
N LYS A 167 -0.10 21.73 -5.33
CA LYS A 167 1.14 21.24 -4.72
C LYS A 167 0.92 20.28 -3.55
N ARG A 168 -0.05 19.37 -3.68
CA ARG A 168 -0.43 18.41 -2.63
C ARG A 168 0.50 17.19 -2.62
N GLY A 169 0.79 16.68 -1.43
CA GLY A 169 1.50 15.41 -1.25
C GLY A 169 2.80 15.35 -2.05
N MET A 170 2.96 14.32 -2.88
CA MET A 170 4.13 14.06 -3.71
C MET A 170 4.46 15.20 -4.71
N TRP A 171 3.50 16.09 -4.99
CA TRP A 171 3.67 17.21 -5.92
C TRP A 171 4.27 18.47 -5.27
N ALA A 172 4.40 18.51 -3.94
CA ALA A 172 4.68 19.75 -3.22
C ALA A 172 6.04 20.38 -3.53
N LYS A 173 7.04 19.56 -3.83
CA LYS A 173 8.44 19.97 -4.08
C LYS A 173 8.94 19.63 -5.49
N GLY A 174 8.01 19.55 -6.44
CA GLY A 174 8.28 19.20 -7.82
C GLY A 174 7.21 18.26 -8.36
N ALA A 175 6.71 18.57 -9.55
CA ALA A 175 5.68 17.81 -10.23
C ALA A 175 6.15 17.49 -11.67
N PRO A 176 7.08 16.53 -11.83
CA PRO A 176 7.65 16.23 -13.13
C PRO A 176 6.59 15.69 -14.09
N ASP A 177 6.77 15.94 -15.39
CA ASP A 177 5.90 15.41 -16.44
C ASP A 177 5.99 13.88 -16.56
N THR A 178 7.07 13.28 -16.05
CA THR A 178 7.22 11.84 -15.96
C THR A 178 7.68 11.38 -14.59
N ILE A 179 7.19 10.22 -14.15
CA ILE A 179 7.63 9.56 -12.92
C ILE A 179 8.04 8.12 -13.24
N MET A 180 9.18 7.71 -12.69
CA MET A 180 9.60 6.32 -12.72
C MET A 180 8.95 5.55 -11.57
N THR A 181 8.21 4.51 -11.91
CA THR A 181 7.38 3.70 -11.00
C THR A 181 8.01 2.36 -10.67
N SER A 182 8.79 1.79 -11.58
CA SER A 182 9.59 0.59 -11.31
C SER A 182 10.85 0.56 -12.17
N VAL A 183 11.86 -0.16 -11.68
CA VAL A 183 13.14 -0.39 -12.35
C VAL A 183 13.35 -1.90 -12.42
N HIS A 184 13.73 -2.39 -13.60
CA HIS A 184 14.00 -3.81 -13.83
C HIS A 184 15.35 -4.00 -14.51
N SER A 185 16.31 -4.55 -13.78
CA SER A 185 17.67 -4.81 -14.27
C SER A 185 17.71 -5.95 -15.30
N ALA A 186 18.67 -5.93 -16.23
CA ALA A 186 18.81 -6.98 -17.24
C ALA A 186 19.17 -8.36 -16.65
N ASP A 187 19.69 -8.38 -15.42
CA ASP A 187 20.10 -9.58 -14.72
C ASP A 187 19.02 -10.16 -13.77
N GLU A 188 17.80 -9.58 -13.74
CA GLU A 188 16.70 -10.06 -12.88
C GLU A 188 16.14 -11.43 -13.27
N ASN A 189 16.21 -11.78 -14.56
CA ASN A 189 15.65 -13.03 -15.06
C ASN A 189 16.55 -13.66 -16.13
N LYS A 190 17.77 -14.02 -15.72
CA LYS A 190 18.82 -14.60 -16.59
C LYS A 190 18.39 -15.90 -17.27
N ASP A 191 17.47 -16.63 -16.65
CA ASP A 191 17.01 -17.94 -17.13
C ASP A 191 15.90 -17.82 -18.18
N SER A 192 15.35 -16.61 -18.39
CA SER A 192 14.34 -16.34 -19.39
C SER A 192 14.95 -15.71 -20.64
N SER A 193 14.94 -16.45 -21.75
CA SER A 193 15.38 -15.94 -23.06
C SER A 193 14.48 -14.84 -23.63
N SER A 194 13.28 -14.66 -23.09
CA SER A 194 12.33 -13.60 -23.46
C SER A 194 12.38 -12.38 -22.54
N TRP A 195 13.22 -12.40 -21.50
CA TRP A 195 13.37 -11.26 -20.61
C TRP A 195 13.98 -10.07 -21.35
N LYS A 196 13.32 -8.93 -21.22
CA LYS A 196 13.84 -7.63 -21.62
C LYS A 196 13.78 -6.73 -20.41
N ALA A 197 14.93 -6.19 -20.02
CA ALA A 197 15.01 -5.21 -18.94
C ALA A 197 14.25 -3.95 -19.33
N TYR A 198 13.61 -3.31 -18.37
CA TYR A 198 12.90 -2.06 -18.61
C TYR A 198 12.73 -1.22 -17.34
N ASN A 199 12.70 0.09 -17.52
CA ASN A 199 12.14 0.99 -16.53
C ASN A 199 10.68 1.27 -16.87
N ARG A 200 9.83 1.39 -15.85
CA ARG A 200 8.43 1.76 -16.05
C ARG A 200 8.23 3.22 -15.73
N VAL A 201 7.85 3.99 -16.75
CA VAL A 201 7.70 5.43 -16.65
C VAL A 201 6.25 5.79 -16.96
N VAL A 202 5.65 6.60 -16.08
CA VAL A 202 4.31 7.18 -16.30
C VAL A 202 4.45 8.62 -16.77
N ASP A 203 3.61 9.03 -17.70
CA ASP A 203 3.36 10.44 -18.01
C ASP A 203 2.31 10.99 -17.01
N THR A 204 2.66 12.03 -16.25
CA THR A 204 1.81 12.54 -15.17
C THR A 204 0.71 13.50 -15.64
N ASN A 205 0.61 13.75 -16.94
CA ASN A 205 -0.46 14.53 -17.54
C ASN A 205 -1.56 13.62 -18.09
N THR A 206 -1.18 12.43 -18.58
CA THR A 206 -2.10 11.46 -19.19
C THR A 206 -2.34 10.20 -18.35
N GLY A 207 -1.48 9.93 -17.36
CA GLY A 207 -1.46 8.68 -16.60
C GLY A 207 -0.97 7.48 -17.41
N LEU A 208 -0.64 7.65 -18.70
CA LEU A 208 -0.19 6.56 -19.55
C LEU A 208 1.19 6.08 -19.12
N THR A 209 1.31 4.77 -19.00
CA THR A 209 2.51 4.12 -18.50
C THR A 209 3.17 3.29 -19.58
N GLN A 210 4.45 3.57 -19.82
CA GLN A 210 5.26 2.87 -20.81
C GLN A 210 6.42 2.11 -20.18
N LYS A 211 6.90 1.11 -20.91
CA LYS A 211 8.17 0.44 -20.63
C LYS A 211 9.26 1.11 -21.47
N VAL A 212 10.30 1.59 -20.81
CA VAL A 212 11.53 2.06 -21.45
C VAL A 212 12.53 0.90 -21.39
N GLU A 213 12.62 0.14 -22.48
CA GLU A 213 13.50 -1.04 -22.55
C GLU A 213 14.99 -0.63 -22.51
N HIS A 214 15.82 -1.45 -21.87
CA HIS A 214 17.28 -1.28 -21.85
C HIS A 214 18.02 -2.61 -21.69
N THR A 215 19.35 -2.57 -21.75
CA THR A 215 20.24 -3.74 -21.54
C THR A 215 21.13 -3.62 -20.31
N ARG A 216 20.96 -2.56 -19.51
CA ARG A 216 21.78 -2.28 -18.32
C ARG A 216 21.54 -3.29 -17.19
N ASN A 217 22.63 -3.71 -16.57
CA ASN A 217 22.62 -4.33 -15.25
C ASN A 217 22.80 -3.23 -14.20
N PHE A 218 21.94 -3.21 -13.19
CA PHE A 218 22.02 -2.24 -12.10
C PHE A 218 22.62 -2.88 -10.85
N GLY A 219 23.51 -2.15 -10.18
CA GLY A 219 24.01 -2.54 -8.87
C GLY A 219 22.93 -2.37 -7.80
N SER A 220 22.94 -3.23 -6.77
CA SER A 220 22.08 -3.00 -5.60
C SER A 220 22.39 -1.63 -4.98
N CYS A 221 21.33 -0.88 -4.64
CA CYS A 221 21.38 0.50 -4.17
C CYS A 221 21.88 1.52 -5.20
N GLU A 222 21.97 1.16 -6.49
CA GLU A 222 22.23 2.12 -7.56
C GLU A 222 21.01 3.01 -7.79
N GLU A 223 21.23 4.31 -7.96
CA GLU A 223 20.19 5.22 -8.39
C GLU A 223 20.07 5.23 -9.90
N VAL A 224 18.87 4.90 -10.39
CA VAL A 224 18.53 4.92 -11.82
C VAL A 224 17.60 6.09 -12.06
N CYS A 225 17.73 6.79 -13.19
CA CYS A 225 16.91 7.96 -13.50
C CYS A 225 16.34 7.86 -14.92
N GLU A 226 15.09 8.29 -15.07
CA GLU A 226 14.41 8.52 -16.34
C GLU A 226 13.86 9.94 -16.33
N GLY A 227 14.54 10.85 -17.05
CA GLY A 227 14.27 12.28 -16.99
C GLY A 227 14.46 12.84 -15.56
N PRO A 228 13.51 13.62 -15.02
CA PRO A 228 13.63 14.24 -13.70
C PRO A 228 13.33 13.30 -12.53
N SER A 229 12.92 12.06 -12.78
CA SER A 229 12.55 11.08 -11.75
C SER A 229 13.59 9.97 -11.63
N CYS A 230 14.06 9.75 -10.42
CA CYS A 230 14.98 8.68 -10.07
C CYS A 230 14.35 7.66 -9.11
N LEU A 231 14.84 6.43 -9.17
CA LEU A 231 14.45 5.32 -8.31
C LEU A 231 15.69 4.48 -7.98
N THR A 232 15.92 4.24 -6.69
CA THR A 232 17.01 3.36 -6.22
C THR A 232 16.68 1.91 -6.48
N TYR A 233 17.49 1.28 -7.34
CA TYR A 233 17.39 -0.13 -7.65
C TYR A 233 17.79 -0.99 -6.45
N VAL A 234 16.90 -1.91 -6.06
CA VAL A 234 17.21 -2.98 -5.12
C VAL A 234 16.61 -4.29 -5.64
N PRO A 235 17.40 -5.37 -5.76
CA PRO A 235 16.89 -6.68 -6.13
C PRO A 235 15.75 -7.12 -5.21
N PHE A 236 14.71 -7.76 -5.75
CA PHE A 236 13.48 -8.07 -5.00
C PHE A 236 13.75 -8.81 -3.67
N GLN A 237 14.66 -9.78 -3.70
CA GLN A 237 15.05 -10.60 -2.56
C GLN A 237 15.78 -9.83 -1.43
N ASN A 238 16.18 -8.58 -1.70
CA ASN A 238 16.82 -7.66 -0.76
C ASN A 238 15.91 -6.48 -0.37
N ARG A 239 14.62 -6.46 -0.77
CA ARG A 239 13.69 -5.36 -0.42
C ARG A 239 13.07 -5.51 0.96
N TYR A 240 12.96 -6.74 1.47
CA TYR A 240 12.21 -7.09 2.68
C TYR A 240 12.98 -8.09 3.56
N GLY A 241 12.54 -8.23 4.81
CA GLY A 241 13.08 -9.21 5.77
C GLY A 241 14.54 -8.97 6.17
N ASP A 242 15.21 -10.03 6.63
CA ASP A 242 16.58 -9.92 7.20
C ASP A 242 17.65 -9.56 6.17
N ARG A 243 17.40 -9.89 4.90
CA ARG A 243 18.28 -9.54 3.76
C ARG A 243 18.03 -8.13 3.22
N ARG A 244 17.21 -7.33 3.91
CA ARG A 244 16.88 -5.97 3.47
C ARG A 244 18.14 -5.13 3.34
N ALA A 245 18.35 -4.57 2.15
CA ALA A 245 19.49 -3.74 1.81
C ALA A 245 19.59 -2.51 2.73
N GLU A 246 20.82 -2.08 3.00
CA GLU A 246 21.11 -0.97 3.92
C GLU A 246 20.54 0.36 3.44
N CYS A 247 20.59 0.64 2.13
CA CYS A 247 20.01 1.86 1.54
C CYS A 247 18.49 1.99 1.72
N LEU A 248 17.80 0.91 2.12
CA LEU A 248 16.36 0.94 2.40
C LEU A 248 16.03 1.25 3.87
N ARG A 249 17.03 1.44 4.74
CA ARG A 249 16.87 1.62 6.19
C ARG A 249 16.85 3.10 6.61
#